data_AF-A0A7C7Q8E0-F1
#
_entry.id   AF-A0A7C7Q8E0-F1
#
_cell.length_a   1.000
_cell.length_b   1.000
_cell.length_c   1.000
_cell.angle_alpha   90.00
_cell.angle_beta   90.00
_cell.angle_gamma   90.00
#
_symmetry.space_group_name_H-M   'P 1'
#
loop_
_entity.id
_entity.type
_entity.pdbx_description
1 polymer ?
#
loop_
_entity_poly.entity_id
_entity_poly.type
_entity_poly.pdbx_seq_one_letter_code
_entity_poly.pdbx_strand_id
1 'polypeptide(L)'
;MKVNKRQVSIAMGISLMLMLVSFAVVKAAPAAQEEPVRMNFLMAAIVGILYYLALSPWFANLGFTVLYRPLIAGTLVGLVMGRLGEGIAIGANINVLYLGWISAGGSLPGDPGLAGYLGTALALGGGLDVEAALALAAPLGLLGGLTWSLRMSLCSIIPHWADRFAEEGDIKAVARSNYIYSQPFLFVLYAVPVALAAWLGSGAVAGALSWIAQHAIWVMSGLFAASGMLAALGIALNLKFLFRGNVWPYFFVGFLITSMMGGGVNLLMMAIIGVCVAFIHVLFTEGATGVQPAVAAEERKAPGLLTRRDVFRAWLRWLFFSHACYNWERMQGLAFAQSMTPIIEKLYKTKEDISAALKRHLVFFNIFYKTT
;
A
#
# COMPACT_ATOMS: atom_id res chain seq x y z
N MET A 1 8.30 -13.20 -25.30
CA MET A 1 9.45 -12.29 -25.50
C MET A 1 10.73 -13.12 -25.53
N LYS A 2 11.49 -13.13 -26.63
CA LYS A 2 12.82 -13.78 -26.65
C LYS A 2 13.81 -12.85 -25.94
N VAL A 3 14.29 -13.25 -24.77
CA VAL A 3 15.29 -12.49 -24.01
C VAL A 3 16.62 -12.52 -24.76
N ASN A 4 17.12 -11.35 -25.15
CA ASN A 4 18.37 -11.21 -25.88
C ASN A 4 19.56 -11.42 -24.93
N LYS A 5 20.26 -12.56 -25.04
CA LYS A 5 21.40 -12.93 -24.18
C LYS A 5 22.47 -11.84 -24.11
N ARG A 6 22.66 -11.06 -25.18
CA ARG A 6 23.61 -9.94 -25.22
C ARG A 6 23.18 -8.80 -24.31
N GLN A 7 21.89 -8.45 -24.30
CA GLN A 7 21.34 -7.42 -23.40
C GLN A 7 21.45 -7.85 -21.94
N VAL A 8 21.21 -9.13 -21.63
CA VAL A 8 21.37 -9.67 -20.27
C VAL A 8 22.83 -9.60 -19.83
N SER A 9 23.78 -9.97 -20.70
CA SER A 9 25.21 -9.89 -20.37
C SER A 9 25.69 -8.46 -20.13
N ILE A 10 25.19 -7.50 -20.91
CA ILE A 10 25.51 -6.08 -20.76
C ILE A 10 24.90 -5.55 -19.46
N ALA A 11 23.64 -5.89 -19.17
CA ALA A 11 22.98 -5.50 -17.92
C ALA A 11 23.71 -6.07 -16.70
N MET A 12 24.10 -7.36 -16.74
CA MET A 12 24.91 -7.98 -15.68
C MET A 12 26.28 -7.31 -15.54
N GLY A 13 26.95 -7.00 -16.65
CA GLY A 13 28.24 -6.29 -16.63
C GLY A 13 28.14 -4.89 -16.01
N ILE A 14 27.10 -4.13 -16.37
CA ILE A 14 26.80 -2.82 -15.77
C ILE A 14 26.49 -2.97 -14.28
N SER A 15 25.66 -3.93 -13.88
CA SER A 15 25.35 -4.17 -12.46
C SER A 15 26.60 -4.55 -11.67
N LEU A 16 27.47 -5.42 -12.19
CA LEU A 16 28.71 -5.82 -11.54
C LEU A 16 29.68 -4.64 -11.40
N MET A 17 29.79 -3.82 -12.45
CA MET A 17 30.62 -2.61 -12.45
C MET A 17 30.09 -1.59 -11.43
N LEU A 18 28.78 -1.35 -11.39
CA LEU A 18 28.15 -0.48 -10.39
C LEU A 18 28.37 -1.00 -8.96
N MET A 19 28.34 -2.31 -8.76
CA MET A 19 28.63 -2.95 -7.48
C MET A 19 30.10 -2.79 -7.08
N LEU A 20 31.04 -2.96 -8.01
CA LEU A 20 32.47 -2.78 -7.74
C LEU A 20 32.82 -1.31 -7.47
N VAL A 21 32.22 -0.39 -8.24
CA VAL A 21 32.37 1.06 -8.02
C VAL A 21 31.76 1.46 -6.68
N SER A 22 30.62 0.88 -6.27
CA SER A 22 30.08 1.16 -4.94
C SER A 22 31.03 0.70 -3.84
N PHE A 23 31.61 -0.51 -3.90
CA PHE A 23 32.62 -0.93 -2.91
C PHE A 23 33.88 -0.06 -2.89
N ALA A 24 34.33 0.45 -4.04
CA ALA A 24 35.51 1.30 -4.13
C ALA A 24 35.27 2.75 -3.66
N VAL A 25 34.03 3.25 -3.76
CA VAL A 25 33.66 4.64 -3.45
C VAL A 25 32.97 4.78 -2.09
N VAL A 26 32.44 3.69 -1.52
CA VAL A 26 31.83 3.69 -0.17
C VAL A 26 32.91 4.01 0.87
N LYS A 27 32.97 5.28 1.25
CA LYS A 27 33.53 5.70 2.52
C LYS A 27 32.54 5.30 3.61
N ALA A 28 33.06 4.85 4.75
CA ALA A 28 32.24 4.67 5.95
C ALA A 28 31.45 5.97 6.20
N ALA A 29 30.17 5.82 6.55
CA ALA A 29 29.38 6.96 6.99
C ALA A 29 30.13 7.71 8.09
N PRO A 30 30.19 9.05 8.06
CA PRO A 30 30.86 9.81 9.12
C PRO A 30 30.28 9.41 10.48
N ALA A 31 31.17 9.01 11.40
CA ALA A 31 30.81 8.33 12.65
C ALA A 31 30.23 9.26 13.73
N ALA A 32 30.34 10.58 13.54
CA ALA A 32 29.85 11.56 14.50
C ALA A 32 29.23 12.75 13.76
N GLN A 33 28.08 13.20 14.26
CA GLN A 33 27.53 14.48 13.85
C GLN A 33 28.41 15.59 14.44
N GLU A 34 28.97 16.49 13.62
CA GLU A 34 29.83 17.58 14.13
C GLU A 34 29.02 18.56 15.01
N GLU A 35 27.79 18.92 14.60
CA GLU A 35 26.82 19.69 15.40
C GLU A 35 25.37 19.33 14.99
N PRO A 36 24.34 19.47 15.87
CA PRO A 36 22.95 19.22 15.52
C PRO A 36 22.41 20.24 14.51
N VAL A 37 21.61 19.78 13.52
CA VAL A 37 20.95 20.71 12.59
C VAL A 37 19.71 21.28 13.23
N ARG A 38 19.66 22.61 13.39
CA ARG A 38 18.46 23.25 13.91
C ARG A 38 17.29 23.08 12.94
N MET A 39 16.31 22.27 13.33
CA MET A 39 15.07 22.11 12.56
C MET A 39 14.26 23.41 12.59
N ASN A 40 13.96 23.96 11.41
CA ASN A 40 13.02 25.08 11.27
C ASN A 40 11.66 24.59 10.75
N PHE A 41 10.65 25.45 10.85
CA PHE A 41 9.28 25.09 10.47
C PHE A 41 9.15 24.68 8.99
N LEU A 42 9.90 25.34 8.09
CA LEU A 42 9.85 25.04 6.66
C LEU A 42 10.44 23.65 6.36
N MET A 43 11.59 23.31 6.96
CA MET A 43 12.20 21.99 6.85
C MET A 43 11.23 20.92 7.37
N ALA A 44 10.64 21.14 8.54
CA ALA A 44 9.68 20.22 9.13
C ALA A 44 8.42 20.02 8.24
N ALA A 45 7.89 21.11 7.68
CA ALA A 45 6.78 21.05 6.73
C ALA A 45 7.14 20.26 5.47
N ILE A 46 8.34 20.44 4.92
CA ILE A 46 8.82 19.69 3.76
C ILE A 46 8.93 18.20 4.10
N VAL A 47 9.50 17.84 5.26
CA VAL A 47 9.58 16.43 5.70
C VAL A 47 8.19 15.80 5.82
N GLY A 48 7.22 16.51 6.40
CA GLY A 48 5.83 16.05 6.46
C GLY A 48 5.21 15.84 5.08
N ILE A 49 5.42 16.79 4.16
CA ILE A 49 4.92 16.67 2.76
C ILE A 49 5.57 15.47 2.07
N LEU A 50 6.88 15.26 2.21
CA LEU A 50 7.58 14.14 1.60
C LEU A 50 7.06 12.80 2.12
N TYR A 51 6.78 12.69 3.42
CA TYR A 51 6.17 11.49 3.98
C TYR A 51 4.75 11.25 3.46
N TYR A 52 3.93 12.30 3.35
CA TYR A 52 2.62 12.21 2.69
C TYR A 52 2.75 11.73 1.24
N LEU A 53 3.68 12.28 0.46
CA LEU A 53 3.92 11.87 -0.92
C LEU A 53 4.35 10.40 -1.03
N ALA A 54 5.08 9.87 -0.04
CA ALA A 54 5.47 8.47 0.02
C ALA A 54 4.28 7.51 0.24
N LEU A 55 3.21 7.97 0.90
CA LEU A 55 2.01 7.17 1.19
C LEU A 55 0.82 7.45 0.27
N SER A 56 0.95 8.45 -0.59
CA SER A 56 -0.05 8.87 -1.55
C SER A 56 0.17 8.29 -2.95
N PRO A 57 -0.89 8.27 -3.80
CA PRO A 57 -0.87 7.71 -5.17
C PRO A 57 -0.01 8.48 -6.18
N TRP A 58 0.68 9.54 -5.75
CA TRP A 58 1.40 10.40 -6.67
C TRP A 58 2.58 9.64 -7.32
N PHE A 59 2.97 10.10 -8.52
CA PHE A 59 4.10 9.54 -9.26
C PHE A 59 3.97 8.04 -9.60
N ALA A 60 2.84 7.60 -10.16
CA ALA A 60 2.70 6.24 -10.67
C ALA A 60 2.98 5.14 -9.62
N ASN A 61 2.53 5.35 -8.37
CA ASN A 61 2.77 4.46 -7.23
C ASN A 61 4.26 4.31 -6.82
N LEU A 62 5.14 5.19 -7.33
CA LEU A 62 6.53 5.28 -6.87
C LEU A 62 6.63 5.75 -5.42
N GLY A 63 5.61 6.45 -4.92
CA GLY A 63 5.49 6.80 -3.50
C GLY A 63 5.67 5.55 -2.63
N PHE A 64 4.74 4.60 -2.75
CA PHE A 64 4.72 3.41 -1.89
C PHE A 64 5.88 2.42 -2.17
N THR A 65 6.37 2.37 -3.41
CA THR A 65 7.39 1.37 -3.81
C THR A 65 8.82 1.85 -3.59
N VAL A 66 9.08 3.15 -3.79
CA VAL A 66 10.43 3.74 -3.75
C VAL A 66 10.55 4.73 -2.60
N LEU A 67 9.72 5.77 -2.55
CA LEU A 67 9.85 6.85 -1.56
C LEU A 67 9.58 6.35 -0.12
N TYR A 68 8.75 5.32 0.02
CA TYR A 68 8.43 4.70 1.30
C TYR A 68 9.60 3.90 1.92
N ARG A 69 10.71 3.72 1.18
CA ARG A 69 11.89 3.01 1.71
C ARG A 69 12.74 3.93 2.59
N PRO A 70 13.14 3.49 3.80
CA PRO A 70 13.90 4.32 4.74
C PRO A 70 15.20 4.88 4.15
N LEU A 71 15.85 4.15 3.23
CA LEU A 71 17.02 4.63 2.51
C LEU A 71 16.73 5.91 1.72
N ILE A 72 15.64 5.91 0.94
CA ILE A 72 15.24 7.07 0.14
C ILE A 72 14.72 8.19 1.04
N ALA A 73 13.93 7.84 2.05
CA ALA A 73 13.44 8.78 3.05
C ALA A 73 14.59 9.53 3.74
N GLY A 74 15.58 8.81 4.28
CA GLY A 74 16.73 9.40 4.95
C GLY A 74 17.61 10.23 4.01
N THR A 75 17.75 9.81 2.74
CA THR A 75 18.43 10.59 1.71
C THR A 75 17.73 11.94 1.49
N LEU A 76 16.40 11.94 1.34
CA LEU A 76 15.61 13.15 1.10
C LEU A 76 15.61 14.08 2.32
N VAL A 77 15.50 13.53 3.53
CA VAL A 77 15.58 14.31 4.77
C VAL A 77 16.98 14.92 4.94
N GLY A 78 18.04 14.13 4.69
CA GLY A 78 19.41 14.62 4.69
C GLY A 78 19.63 15.76 3.71
N LEU A 79 19.03 15.68 2.51
CA LEU A 79 19.05 16.77 1.54
C LEU A 79 18.35 18.04 2.07
N VAL A 80 17.17 17.90 2.66
CA VAL A 80 16.39 19.02 3.24
C VAL A 80 17.14 19.69 4.40
N MET A 81 17.85 18.90 5.20
CA MET A 81 18.58 19.38 6.38
C MET A 81 20.05 19.74 6.07
N GLY A 82 20.48 19.67 4.82
CA GLY A 82 21.86 20.01 4.41
C GLY A 82 22.93 19.00 4.82
N ARG A 83 22.55 17.80 5.30
CA ARG A 83 23.43 16.72 5.76
C ARG A 83 23.15 15.42 5.03
N LEU A 84 23.44 15.42 3.73
CA LEU A 84 23.13 14.31 2.84
C LEU A 84 23.81 13.00 3.27
N GLY A 85 25.12 13.05 3.59
CA GLY A 85 25.88 11.85 3.94
C GLY A 85 25.35 11.12 5.19
N GLU A 86 25.05 11.89 6.23
CA GLU A 86 24.50 11.35 7.48
C GLU A 86 23.05 10.90 7.32
N GLY A 87 22.23 11.64 6.57
CA GLY A 87 20.86 11.22 6.26
C GLY A 87 20.81 9.91 5.49
N ILE A 88 21.70 9.71 4.52
CA ILE A 88 21.86 8.42 3.81
C ILE A 88 22.25 7.32 4.79
N ALA A 89 23.22 7.58 5.67
CA ALA A 89 23.71 6.60 6.63
C ALA A 89 22.62 6.14 7.61
N ILE A 90 21.89 7.09 8.20
CA ILE A 90 20.78 6.80 9.11
C ILE A 90 19.68 6.04 8.37
N GLY A 91 19.26 6.52 7.19
CA GLY A 91 18.23 5.87 6.37
C GLY A 91 18.61 4.45 5.95
N ALA A 92 19.87 4.21 5.60
CA ALA A 92 20.38 2.89 5.24
C ALA A 92 20.32 1.91 6.42
N ASN A 93 20.73 2.34 7.61
CA ASN A 93 20.68 1.50 8.81
C ASN A 93 19.25 1.20 9.23
N ILE A 94 18.34 2.19 9.19
CA ILE A 94 16.91 1.97 9.44
C ILE A 94 16.35 0.98 8.40
N ASN A 95 16.77 1.08 7.13
CA ASN A 95 16.29 0.19 6.07
C ASN A 95 16.62 -1.29 6.35
N VAL A 96 17.73 -1.59 7.04
CA VAL A 96 18.08 -2.96 7.44
C VAL A 96 17.01 -3.60 8.32
N LEU A 97 16.42 -2.82 9.25
CA LEU A 97 15.34 -3.28 10.14
C LEU A 97 14.08 -3.72 9.38
N TYR A 98 13.90 -3.20 8.17
CA TYR A 98 12.71 -3.43 7.34
C TYR A 98 12.98 -4.29 6.10
N LEU A 99 14.13 -4.97 5.99
CA LEU A 99 14.43 -5.86 4.87
C LEU A 99 13.47 -7.06 4.81
N GLY A 100 13.02 -7.56 5.97
CA GLY A 100 12.03 -8.63 6.09
C GLY A 100 10.58 -8.12 6.09
N TRP A 101 10.35 -6.84 5.82
CA TRP A 101 9.01 -6.26 5.89
C TRP A 101 8.14 -6.77 4.74
N ILE A 102 7.12 -7.54 5.09
CA ILE A 102 6.11 -8.04 4.16
C ILE A 102 4.75 -7.70 4.76
N SER A 103 3.93 -6.98 4.00
CA SER A 103 2.52 -6.79 4.34
C SER A 103 1.71 -7.97 3.81
N ALA A 104 0.93 -8.61 4.68
CA ALA A 104 -0.04 -9.62 4.29
C ALA A 104 -1.46 -9.13 4.62
N GLY A 105 -2.39 -9.31 3.68
CA GLY A 105 -3.82 -9.01 3.92
C GLY A 105 -4.14 -7.54 4.24
N GLY A 106 -3.30 -6.58 3.84
CA GLY A 106 -3.50 -5.16 4.15
C GLY A 106 -3.10 -4.75 5.56
N SER A 107 -2.58 -5.68 6.37
CA SER A 107 -1.97 -5.37 7.68
C SER A 107 -0.51 -4.93 7.49
N LEU A 108 -0.11 -3.86 8.18
CA LEU A 108 1.28 -3.40 8.23
C LEU A 108 1.86 -3.68 9.61
N PRO A 109 2.91 -4.51 9.75
CA PRO A 109 3.55 -4.77 11.04
C PRO A 109 4.26 -3.53 11.62
N GLY A 110 4.56 -2.55 10.77
CA GLY A 110 5.09 -1.24 11.11
C GLY A 110 5.25 -0.39 9.86
N ASP A 111 5.44 0.91 10.01
CA ASP A 111 5.61 1.85 8.90
C ASP A 111 7.10 2.18 8.69
N PRO A 112 7.75 1.59 7.67
CA PRO A 112 9.13 1.91 7.35
C PRO A 112 9.30 3.37 6.88
N GLY A 113 8.32 3.94 6.20
CA GLY A 113 8.37 5.33 5.75
C GLY A 113 8.45 6.30 6.93
N LEU A 114 7.60 6.13 7.93
CA LEU A 114 7.57 7.00 9.12
C LEU A 114 8.90 6.93 9.87
N ALA A 115 9.39 5.71 10.09
CA ALA A 115 10.69 5.47 10.71
C ALA A 115 11.82 6.13 9.91
N GLY A 116 11.79 6.05 8.58
CA GLY A 116 12.78 6.67 7.70
C GLY A 116 12.72 8.20 7.71
N TYR A 117 11.56 8.81 7.49
CA TYR A 117 11.42 10.26 7.38
C TYR A 117 11.56 10.95 8.75
N LEU A 118 10.72 10.57 9.71
CA LEU A 118 10.73 11.20 11.03
C LEU A 118 11.95 10.75 11.85
N GLY A 119 12.33 9.47 11.82
CA GLY A 119 13.50 8.99 12.54
C GLY A 119 14.80 9.67 12.09
N THR A 120 15.00 9.83 10.77
CA THR A 120 16.16 10.58 10.26
C THR A 120 16.10 12.06 10.64
N ALA A 121 14.93 12.70 10.57
CA ALA A 121 14.77 14.11 10.90
C ALA A 121 15.08 14.39 12.38
N LEU A 122 14.61 13.52 13.28
CA LEU A 122 14.87 13.63 14.71
C LEU A 122 16.33 13.32 15.06
N ALA A 123 16.95 12.38 14.35
CA ALA A 123 18.36 12.04 14.56
C ALA A 123 19.29 13.18 14.14
N LEU A 124 19.10 13.73 12.94
CA LEU A 124 19.87 14.89 12.47
C LEU A 124 19.58 16.16 13.28
N GLY A 125 18.32 16.34 13.71
CA GLY A 125 17.90 17.50 14.49
C GLY A 125 18.38 17.46 15.95
N GLY A 126 18.51 16.26 16.51
CA GLY A 126 18.91 16.03 17.90
C GLY A 126 20.39 15.78 18.09
N GLY A 127 21.21 15.75 17.04
CA GLY A 127 22.63 15.41 17.17
C GLY A 127 22.87 13.93 17.48
N LEU A 128 21.90 13.05 17.21
CA LEU A 128 21.94 11.66 17.63
C LEU A 128 22.87 10.84 16.73
N ASP A 129 23.57 9.88 17.33
CA ASP A 129 24.31 8.89 16.58
C ASP A 129 23.37 7.89 15.88
N VAL A 130 23.95 7.03 15.05
CA VAL A 130 23.20 6.05 14.26
C VAL A 130 22.50 5.04 15.19
N GLU A 131 23.11 4.65 16.31
CA GLU A 131 22.53 3.68 17.24
C GLU A 131 21.31 4.24 17.96
N ALA A 132 21.37 5.48 18.46
CA ALA A 132 20.23 6.17 19.05
C ALA A 132 19.12 6.43 18.02
N ALA A 133 19.47 6.72 16.76
CA ALA A 133 18.50 6.84 15.69
C ALA A 133 17.74 5.53 15.43
N LEU A 134 18.43 4.39 15.45
CA LEU A 134 17.82 3.06 15.33
C LEU A 134 16.89 2.74 16.50
N ALA A 135 17.30 3.11 17.72
CA ALA A 135 16.47 2.93 18.90
C ALA A 135 15.14 3.71 18.82
N LEU A 136 15.15 4.90 18.21
CA LEU A 136 13.93 5.68 17.94
C LEU A 136 13.11 5.14 16.77
N ALA A 137 13.75 4.55 15.76
CA ALA A 137 13.07 4.08 14.55
C ALA A 137 12.04 2.98 14.82
N ALA A 138 12.35 2.04 15.73
CA ALA A 138 11.45 0.94 16.07
C ALA A 138 10.08 1.40 16.64
N PRO A 139 10.00 2.22 17.71
CA PRO A 139 8.73 2.71 18.23
C PRO A 139 8.01 3.64 17.25
N LEU A 140 8.73 4.42 16.44
CA LEU A 140 8.12 5.23 15.37
C LEU A 140 7.46 4.35 14.30
N GLY A 141 8.09 3.24 13.92
CA GLY A 141 7.50 2.27 13.00
C GLY A 141 6.18 1.69 13.53
N LEU A 142 6.10 1.39 14.83
CA LEU A 142 4.87 0.93 15.47
C LEU A 142 3.77 2.00 15.46
N LEU A 143 4.10 3.25 15.78
CA LEU A 143 3.17 4.38 15.63
C LEU A 143 2.66 4.51 14.21
N GLY A 144 3.50 4.24 13.22
CA GLY A 144 3.06 4.27 11.84
C GLY A 144 2.01 3.22 11.50
N GLY A 145 2.07 2.04 12.14
CA GLY A 145 0.99 1.05 12.09
C GLY A 145 -0.35 1.60 12.58
N LEU A 146 -0.34 2.47 13.60
CA LEU A 146 -1.52 3.19 14.06
C LEU A 146 -2.06 4.13 12.97
N THR A 147 -1.18 4.94 12.36
CA THR A 147 -1.59 5.85 11.29
C THR A 147 -2.12 5.12 10.06
N TRP A 148 -1.59 3.92 9.78
CA TRP A 148 -2.12 3.05 8.74
C TRP A 148 -3.53 2.54 9.07
N SER A 149 -3.74 2.03 10.28
CA SER A 149 -5.07 1.60 10.73
C SER A 149 -6.09 2.74 10.72
N LEU A 150 -5.67 3.95 11.09
CA LEU A 150 -6.48 5.16 10.99
C LEU A 150 -6.83 5.50 9.54
N ARG A 151 -5.85 5.47 8.62
CA ARG A 151 -6.10 5.66 7.19
C ARG A 151 -7.14 4.67 6.70
N MET A 152 -6.92 3.37 6.95
CA MET A 152 -7.78 2.31 6.45
C MET A 152 -9.21 2.44 6.98
N SER A 153 -9.36 2.90 8.23
CA SER A 153 -10.66 3.18 8.85
C SER A 153 -11.32 4.45 8.27
N LEU A 154 -10.62 5.58 8.27
CA LEU A 154 -11.17 6.87 7.80
C LEU A 154 -11.51 6.83 6.30
N CYS A 155 -10.68 6.19 5.48
CA CYS A 155 -10.96 6.03 4.06
C CYS A 155 -12.16 5.09 3.80
N SER A 156 -12.63 4.30 4.77
CA SER A 156 -13.84 3.47 4.60
C SER A 156 -15.11 4.31 4.46
N ILE A 157 -15.09 5.59 4.86
CA ILE A 157 -16.22 6.52 4.70
C ILE A 157 -16.46 6.85 3.22
N ILE A 158 -15.40 6.97 2.43
CA ILE A 158 -15.45 7.49 1.05
C ILE A 158 -16.16 6.53 0.08
N PRO A 159 -15.98 5.20 0.14
CA PRO A 159 -16.76 4.27 -0.67
C PRO A 159 -18.27 4.40 -0.52
N HIS A 160 -18.79 4.76 0.66
CA HIS A 160 -20.22 4.99 0.85
C HIS A 160 -20.72 6.21 0.08
N TRP A 161 -19.88 7.24 -0.10
CA TRP A 161 -20.19 8.36 -0.99
C TRP A 161 -20.14 7.93 -2.46
N ALA A 162 -19.14 7.11 -2.82
CA ALA A 162 -19.01 6.57 -4.18
C ALA A 162 -20.21 5.70 -4.59
N ASP A 163 -20.82 4.95 -3.66
CA ASP A 163 -22.04 4.19 -3.93
C ASP A 163 -23.22 5.09 -4.30
N ARG A 164 -23.41 6.20 -3.56
CA ARG A 164 -24.46 7.18 -3.87
C ARG A 164 -24.24 7.80 -5.26
N PHE A 165 -23.00 8.18 -5.58
CA PHE A 165 -22.67 8.69 -6.91
C PHE A 165 -22.85 7.63 -8.02
N ALA A 166 -22.59 6.36 -7.71
CA ALA A 166 -22.84 5.27 -8.65
C ALA A 166 -24.34 5.06 -8.90
N GLU A 167 -25.20 5.23 -7.89
CA GLU A 167 -26.67 5.20 -8.04
C GLU A 167 -27.17 6.31 -8.96
N GLU A 168 -26.54 7.48 -8.87
CA GLU A 168 -26.82 8.62 -9.75
C GLU A 168 -26.19 8.47 -11.14
N GLY A 169 -25.38 7.43 -11.38
CA GLY A 169 -24.66 7.24 -12.65
C GLY A 169 -23.56 8.28 -12.91
N ASP A 170 -23.10 9.02 -11.89
CA ASP A 170 -22.03 10.02 -12.04
C ASP A 170 -20.65 9.37 -12.01
N ILE A 171 -20.18 9.00 -13.20
CA ILE A 171 -18.86 8.44 -13.45
C ILE A 171 -17.74 9.35 -12.91
N LYS A 172 -17.88 10.67 -13.02
CA LYS A 172 -16.84 11.63 -12.63
C LYS A 172 -16.78 11.75 -11.11
N ALA A 173 -17.93 11.78 -10.42
CA ALA A 173 -17.96 11.83 -8.96
C ALA A 173 -17.40 10.54 -8.33
N VAL A 174 -17.69 9.36 -8.89
CA VAL A 174 -17.05 8.10 -8.46
C VAL A 174 -15.53 8.18 -8.64
N ALA A 175 -15.05 8.68 -9.78
CA ALA A 175 -13.61 8.86 -10.00
C ALA A 175 -12.99 9.85 -8.99
N ARG A 176 -13.59 11.03 -8.79
CA ARG A 176 -13.11 12.06 -7.85
C ARG A 176 -13.08 11.57 -6.41
N SER A 177 -13.97 10.66 -6.04
CA SER A 177 -13.97 10.04 -4.71
C SER A 177 -12.65 9.33 -4.41
N ASN A 178 -12.05 8.68 -5.41
CA ASN A 178 -10.79 7.98 -5.22
C ASN A 178 -9.59 8.93 -5.00
N TYR A 179 -9.43 9.96 -5.85
CA TYR A 179 -8.17 10.73 -5.93
C TYR A 179 -8.27 12.20 -5.49
N ILE A 180 -9.47 12.75 -5.30
CA ILE A 180 -9.66 14.10 -4.77
C ILE A 180 -10.11 14.02 -3.32
N TYR A 181 -11.21 13.33 -3.05
CA TYR A 181 -11.83 13.38 -1.73
C TYR A 181 -11.00 12.66 -0.66
N SER A 182 -10.19 11.66 -1.04
CA SER A 182 -9.29 10.95 -0.12
C SER A 182 -8.06 11.76 0.30
N GLN A 183 -7.55 12.63 -0.56
CA GLN A 183 -6.21 13.22 -0.39
C GLN A 183 -6.12 14.23 0.76
N PRO A 184 -7.11 15.11 1.02
CA PRO A 184 -7.09 15.98 2.19
C PRO A 184 -6.97 15.22 3.51
N PHE A 185 -7.69 14.10 3.66
CA PHE A 185 -7.61 13.26 4.86
C PHE A 185 -6.22 12.65 5.02
N LEU A 186 -5.64 12.12 3.94
CA LEU A 186 -4.29 11.58 3.97
C LEU A 186 -3.23 12.65 4.25
N PHE A 187 -3.40 13.86 3.70
CA PHE A 187 -2.50 14.98 3.94
C PHE A 187 -2.51 15.38 5.41
N VAL A 188 -3.68 15.58 5.99
CA VAL A 188 -3.82 15.92 7.42
C VAL A 188 -3.30 14.78 8.30
N LEU A 189 -3.55 13.52 7.94
CA LEU A 189 -3.13 12.36 8.73
C LEU A 189 -1.61 12.14 8.71
N TYR A 190 -0.95 12.39 7.58
CA TYR A 190 0.47 12.07 7.41
C TYR A 190 1.38 13.29 7.47
N ALA A 191 1.07 14.38 6.76
CA ALA A 191 1.97 15.53 6.70
C ALA A 191 1.98 16.33 8.01
N VAL A 192 0.81 16.57 8.61
CA VAL A 192 0.70 17.44 9.79
C VAL A 192 1.39 16.83 11.01
N PRO A 193 1.13 15.57 11.43
CA PRO A 193 1.77 15.01 12.62
C PRO A 193 3.28 14.88 12.44
N VAL A 194 3.76 14.52 11.26
CA VAL A 194 5.20 14.39 11.00
C VAL A 194 5.88 15.75 10.99
N ALA A 195 5.27 16.77 10.38
CA ALA A 195 5.82 18.13 10.44
C ALA A 195 5.89 18.65 11.87
N LEU A 196 4.84 18.46 12.66
CA LEU A 196 4.84 18.85 14.08
C LEU A 196 5.88 18.08 14.88
N ALA A 197 5.94 16.75 14.73
CA ALA A 197 6.90 15.91 15.44
C ALA A 197 8.36 16.26 15.09
N ALA A 198 8.65 16.49 13.81
CA ALA A 198 9.97 16.92 13.36
C ALA A 198 10.34 18.29 13.94
N TRP A 199 9.40 19.23 14.01
CA TRP A 199 9.62 20.56 14.56
C TRP A 199 9.78 20.57 16.09
N LEU A 200 9.01 19.76 16.81
CA LEU A 200 9.07 19.65 18.28
C LEU A 200 10.35 18.95 18.77
N GLY A 201 10.96 18.11 17.93
CA GLY A 201 12.24 17.49 18.19
C GLY A 201 12.18 16.19 19.01
N SER A 202 13.35 15.55 19.16
CA SER A 202 13.46 14.18 19.65
C SER A 202 13.01 14.00 21.10
N GLY A 203 13.32 14.97 21.98
CA GLY A 203 12.92 14.93 23.39
C GLY A 203 11.40 14.95 23.58
N ALA A 204 10.69 15.82 22.85
CA ALA A 204 9.23 15.89 22.90
C ALA A 204 8.57 14.62 22.35
N VAL A 205 9.10 14.09 21.23
CA VAL A 205 8.59 12.85 20.62
C VAL A 205 8.84 11.65 21.52
N ALA A 206 10.01 11.52 22.13
CA ALA A 206 10.32 10.47 23.11
C ALA A 206 9.40 10.55 24.34
N GLY A 207 9.15 11.76 24.84
CA GLY A 207 8.18 12.01 25.91
C GLY A 207 6.77 11.58 25.53
N ALA A 208 6.28 12.00 24.36
CA ALA A 208 4.97 11.61 23.86
C ALA A 208 4.83 10.08 23.67
N LEU A 209 5.86 9.43 23.12
CA LEU A 209 5.92 7.98 22.97
C LEU A 209 5.82 7.27 24.32
N SER A 210 6.59 7.72 25.31
CA SER A 210 6.56 7.15 26.67
C SER A 210 5.17 7.30 27.32
N TRP A 211 4.53 8.45 27.12
CA TRP A 211 3.19 8.71 27.63
C TRP A 211 2.15 7.81 26.97
N ILE A 212 2.20 7.66 25.64
CA ILE A 212 1.32 6.76 24.88
C ILE A 212 1.47 5.32 25.37
N ALA A 213 2.71 4.87 25.57
CA ALA A 213 3.01 3.53 26.07
C ALA A 213 2.46 3.29 27.48
N GLN A 214 2.33 4.32 28.32
CA GLN A 214 1.82 4.14 29.69
C GLN A 214 0.29 4.32 29.77
N HIS A 215 -0.29 5.22 28.99
CA HIS A 215 -1.67 5.69 29.20
C HIS A 215 -2.62 5.36 28.04
N ALA A 216 -2.10 5.11 26.83
CA ALA A 216 -2.90 5.04 25.62
C ALA A 216 -2.74 3.72 24.83
N ILE A 217 -2.10 2.70 25.39
CA ILE A 217 -2.04 1.36 24.77
C ILE A 217 -3.45 0.83 24.47
N TRP A 218 -4.41 1.05 25.39
CA TRP A 218 -5.79 0.61 25.19
C TRP A 218 -6.45 1.25 23.97
N VAL A 219 -6.05 2.48 23.60
CA VAL A 219 -6.54 3.18 22.39
C VAL A 219 -6.03 2.46 21.15
N MET A 220 -4.75 2.09 21.14
CA MET A 220 -4.18 1.33 20.03
C MET A 220 -4.85 -0.05 19.92
N SER A 221 -4.97 -0.78 21.02
CA SER A 221 -5.65 -2.09 21.04
C SER A 221 -7.10 -1.99 20.59
N GLY A 222 -7.85 -0.99 21.07
CA GLY A 222 -9.24 -0.75 20.67
C GLY A 222 -9.36 -0.39 19.18
N LEU A 223 -8.47 0.45 18.66
CA LEU A 223 -8.45 0.81 17.25
C LEU A 223 -8.06 -0.37 16.35
N PHE A 224 -7.10 -1.20 16.76
CA PHE A 224 -6.76 -2.42 16.02
C PHE A 224 -7.91 -3.42 16.03
N ALA A 225 -8.61 -3.60 17.16
CA ALA A 225 -9.80 -4.42 17.23
C ALA A 225 -10.92 -3.90 16.31
N ALA A 226 -11.22 -2.60 16.36
CA ALA A 226 -12.20 -1.95 15.48
C ALA A 226 -11.84 -2.08 13.99
N SER A 227 -10.56 -1.86 13.67
CA SER A 227 -10.00 -2.05 12.32
C SER A 227 -10.16 -3.50 11.83
N GLY A 228 -9.91 -4.48 12.72
CA GLY A 228 -10.12 -5.90 12.43
C GLY A 228 -11.58 -6.25 12.15
N MET A 229 -12.53 -5.63 12.86
CA MET A 229 -13.96 -5.80 12.60
C MET A 229 -14.36 -5.23 11.23
N LEU A 230 -13.85 -4.06 10.83
CA LEU A 230 -14.09 -3.49 9.50
C LEU A 230 -13.50 -4.36 8.39
N ALA A 231 -12.31 -4.93 8.60
CA ALA A 231 -11.70 -5.87 7.67
C ALA A 231 -12.56 -7.13 7.51
N ALA A 232 -13.09 -7.67 8.61
CA ALA A 232 -14.00 -8.81 8.60
C ALA A 232 -15.31 -8.48 7.86
N LEU A 233 -15.86 -7.27 8.04
CA LEU A 233 -17.02 -6.79 7.29
C LEU A 233 -16.74 -6.78 5.78
N GLY A 234 -15.57 -6.30 5.35
CA GLY A 234 -15.15 -6.31 3.95
C GLY A 234 -15.11 -7.72 3.35
N ILE A 235 -14.58 -8.69 4.11
CA ILE A 235 -14.60 -10.11 3.71
C ILE A 235 -16.04 -10.65 3.65
N ALA A 236 -16.89 -10.31 4.63
CA ALA A 236 -18.29 -10.74 4.66
C ALA A 236 -19.11 -10.24 3.47
N LEU A 237 -18.87 -9.01 3.00
CA LEU A 237 -19.49 -8.47 1.79
C LEU A 237 -19.15 -9.31 0.54
N ASN A 238 -17.94 -9.88 0.47
CA ASN A 238 -17.56 -10.80 -0.62
C ASN A 238 -18.20 -12.16 -0.50
N LEU A 239 -18.35 -12.68 0.73
CA LEU A 239 -19.00 -13.97 0.97
C LEU A 239 -20.43 -13.98 0.45
N LYS A 240 -21.13 -12.83 0.40
CA LYS A 240 -22.46 -12.74 -0.23
C LYS A 240 -22.46 -13.15 -1.72
N PHE A 241 -21.36 -12.96 -2.43
CA PHE A 241 -21.20 -13.42 -3.81
C PHE A 241 -20.81 -14.90 -3.90
N LEU A 242 -20.00 -15.38 -2.96
CA LEU A 242 -19.56 -16.77 -2.87
C LEU A 242 -20.65 -17.72 -2.38
N PHE A 243 -21.55 -17.27 -1.52
CA PHE A 243 -22.69 -18.04 -1.02
C PHE A 243 -23.85 -18.16 -2.02
N ARG A 244 -23.55 -18.13 -3.31
CA ARG A 244 -24.52 -18.44 -4.37
C ARG A 244 -24.35 -19.90 -4.81
N GLY A 245 -25.41 -20.68 -4.68
CA GLY A 245 -25.42 -22.10 -5.05
C GLY A 245 -24.78 -23.01 -4.01
N ASN A 246 -24.15 -24.10 -4.46
CA ASN A 246 -23.73 -25.21 -3.59
C ASN A 246 -22.28 -25.14 -3.10
N VAL A 247 -21.57 -24.03 -3.32
CA VAL A 247 -20.14 -23.90 -2.97
C VAL A 247 -19.88 -23.40 -1.55
N TRP A 248 -20.92 -22.99 -0.83
CA TRP A 248 -20.80 -22.47 0.55
C TRP A 248 -20.12 -23.44 1.55
N PRO A 249 -20.23 -24.79 1.46
CA PRO A 249 -19.57 -25.69 2.40
C PRO A 249 -18.03 -25.62 2.35
N TYR A 250 -17.44 -25.33 1.18
CA TYR A 250 -15.98 -25.22 1.03
C TYR A 250 -15.38 -24.12 1.91
N PHE A 251 -16.13 -23.03 2.10
CA PHE A 251 -15.73 -21.95 3.00
C PHE A 251 -15.59 -22.45 4.44
N PHE A 252 -16.59 -23.19 4.94
CA PHE A 252 -16.57 -23.72 6.32
C PHE A 252 -15.48 -24.77 6.51
N VAL A 253 -15.21 -25.60 5.51
CA VAL A 253 -14.09 -26.56 5.56
C VAL A 253 -12.76 -25.82 5.70
N GLY A 254 -12.51 -24.81 4.85
CA GLY A 254 -11.29 -23.99 4.95
C GLY A 254 -11.17 -23.23 6.27
N PHE A 255 -12.29 -22.70 6.78
CA PHE A 255 -12.37 -22.03 8.07
C PHE A 255 -12.05 -22.98 9.23
N LEU A 256 -12.64 -24.18 9.25
CA LEU A 256 -12.39 -25.19 10.29
C LEU A 256 -10.92 -25.63 10.30
N ILE A 257 -10.34 -25.93 9.13
CA ILE A 257 -8.92 -26.29 9.03
C ILE A 257 -8.04 -25.17 9.61
N THR A 258 -8.29 -23.92 9.19
CA THR A 258 -7.49 -22.77 9.65
C THR A 258 -7.67 -22.53 11.16
N SER A 259 -8.89 -22.65 11.67
CA SER A 259 -9.22 -22.47 13.09
C SER A 259 -8.61 -23.56 13.97
N MET A 260 -8.70 -24.82 13.55
CA MET A 260 -8.12 -25.96 14.28
C MET A 260 -6.59 -25.90 14.32
N MET A 261 -5.96 -25.36 13.28
CA MET A 261 -4.51 -25.17 13.20
C MET A 261 -4.04 -23.84 13.82
N GLY A 262 -4.91 -23.13 14.57
CA GLY A 262 -4.58 -21.88 15.25
C GLY A 262 -4.15 -20.75 14.31
N GLY A 263 -4.54 -20.79 13.04
CA GLY A 263 -4.11 -19.81 12.03
C GLY A 263 -2.67 -19.96 11.56
N GLY A 264 -1.94 -21.02 11.98
CA GLY A 264 -0.56 -21.26 11.57
C GLY A 264 -0.38 -21.74 10.13
N VAL A 265 -1.47 -21.93 9.39
CA VAL A 265 -1.42 -22.42 8.00
C VAL A 265 -1.05 -21.27 7.08
N ASN A 266 0.01 -21.46 6.31
CA ASN A 266 0.42 -20.49 5.30
C ASN A 266 -0.70 -20.30 4.27
N LEU A 267 -1.09 -19.04 4.01
CA LEU A 267 -2.11 -18.67 3.03
C LEU A 267 -1.86 -19.29 1.65
N LEU A 268 -0.59 -19.41 1.24
CA LEU A 268 -0.20 -20.05 -0.01
C LEU A 268 -0.58 -21.54 -0.03
N MET A 269 -0.37 -22.26 1.07
CA MET A 269 -0.75 -23.67 1.17
C MET A 269 -2.28 -23.83 1.09
N MET A 270 -3.02 -22.98 1.80
CA MET A 270 -4.49 -22.97 1.72
C MET A 270 -5.00 -22.64 0.31
N ALA A 271 -4.33 -21.73 -0.40
CA ALA A 271 -4.67 -21.42 -1.79
C ALA A 271 -4.43 -22.63 -2.72
N ILE A 272 -3.32 -23.33 -2.57
CA ILE A 272 -3.02 -24.55 -3.35
C ILE A 272 -4.06 -25.64 -3.06
N ILE A 273 -4.37 -25.91 -1.79
CA ILE A 273 -5.41 -26.87 -1.38
C ILE A 273 -6.76 -26.46 -2.00
N GLY A 274 -7.12 -25.18 -1.92
CA GLY A 274 -8.35 -24.65 -2.49
C GLY A 274 -8.45 -24.86 -4.00
N VAL A 275 -7.35 -24.65 -4.74
CA VAL A 275 -7.29 -24.93 -6.19
C VAL A 275 -7.46 -26.42 -6.48
N CYS A 276 -6.80 -27.29 -5.72
CA CYS A 276 -6.96 -28.75 -5.89
C CYS A 276 -8.40 -29.20 -5.63
N VAL A 277 -9.02 -28.73 -4.54
CA VAL A 277 -10.41 -29.07 -4.19
C VAL A 277 -11.39 -28.52 -5.23
N ALA A 278 -11.17 -27.29 -5.72
CA ALA A 278 -11.98 -26.71 -6.78
C ALA A 278 -11.88 -27.51 -8.09
N PHE A 279 -10.66 -27.93 -8.47
CA PHE A 279 -10.43 -28.76 -9.65
C PHE A 279 -11.15 -30.12 -9.53
N ILE A 280 -11.06 -30.76 -8.37
CA ILE A 280 -11.76 -32.01 -8.07
C ILE A 280 -13.28 -31.82 -8.14
N HIS A 281 -13.81 -30.75 -7.55
CA HIS A 281 -15.24 -30.45 -7.59
C HIS A 281 -15.74 -30.28 -9.02
N VAL A 282 -15.03 -29.53 -9.87
CA VAL A 282 -15.39 -29.39 -11.29
C VAL A 282 -15.43 -30.76 -11.99
N LEU A 283 -14.40 -31.59 -11.77
CA LEU A 283 -14.31 -32.92 -12.37
C LEU A 283 -15.47 -33.86 -11.99
N PHE A 284 -16.00 -33.76 -10.76
CA PHE A 284 -17.12 -34.57 -10.29
C PHE A 284 -18.50 -33.98 -10.60
N THR A 285 -18.62 -32.67 -10.79
CA THR A 285 -19.93 -32.00 -10.99
C THR A 285 -20.28 -31.88 -12.47
N GLU A 286 -19.28 -31.70 -13.34
CA GLU A 286 -19.43 -31.75 -14.79
C GLU A 286 -18.81 -33.06 -15.25
N GLY A 287 -19.63 -34.11 -15.42
CA GLY A 287 -19.12 -35.43 -15.83
C GLY A 287 -18.37 -35.36 -17.14
N ALA A 288 -17.02 -35.34 -17.10
CA ALA A 288 -16.07 -35.51 -18.20
C ALA A 288 -16.45 -34.93 -19.59
N THR A 289 -17.26 -33.88 -19.65
CA THR A 289 -17.53 -33.10 -20.86
C THR A 289 -17.41 -31.64 -20.51
N GLY A 290 -16.24 -31.10 -20.83
CA GLY A 290 -15.98 -29.68 -20.83
C GLY A 290 -15.50 -29.16 -19.48
N VAL A 291 -14.21 -29.33 -19.20
CA VAL A 291 -13.48 -28.14 -18.75
C VAL A 291 -13.79 -27.09 -19.81
N GLN A 292 -14.73 -26.17 -19.56
CA GLN A 292 -14.66 -24.90 -20.26
C GLN A 292 -13.32 -24.34 -19.80
N PRO A 293 -12.30 -24.28 -20.69
CA PRO A 293 -11.11 -23.53 -20.36
C PRO A 293 -11.62 -22.15 -19.96
N ALA A 294 -11.03 -21.51 -18.95
CA ALA A 294 -11.23 -20.07 -18.74
C ALA A 294 -11.23 -19.42 -20.11
N VAL A 295 -12.42 -18.98 -20.59
CA VAL A 295 -12.76 -18.84 -22.01
C VAL A 295 -11.50 -18.44 -22.75
N ALA A 296 -10.85 -19.41 -23.41
CA ALA A 296 -9.63 -19.15 -24.13
C ALA A 296 -10.00 -17.99 -25.04
N ALA A 297 -9.44 -16.81 -24.77
CA ALA A 297 -9.96 -15.57 -25.29
C ALA A 297 -10.12 -15.75 -26.80
N GLU A 298 -11.36 -15.95 -27.25
CA GLU A 298 -11.62 -16.01 -28.68
C GLU A 298 -11.04 -14.73 -29.22
N GLU A 299 -10.13 -14.85 -30.18
CA GLU A 299 -9.69 -13.69 -30.95
C GLU A 299 -10.94 -13.09 -31.56
N ARG A 300 -11.48 -12.07 -30.88
CA ARG A 300 -12.69 -11.38 -31.31
C ARG A 300 -12.37 -10.74 -32.65
N LYS A 301 -12.89 -11.35 -33.72
CA LYS A 301 -12.82 -10.85 -35.10
C LYS A 301 -13.67 -9.60 -35.35
N ALA A 302 -14.37 -9.08 -34.34
CA ALA A 302 -15.07 -7.80 -34.41
C ALA A 302 -14.10 -6.64 -34.15
N PRO A 303 -14.21 -5.49 -34.84
CA PRO A 303 -13.45 -4.30 -34.48
C PRO A 303 -13.74 -3.99 -33.00
N GLY A 304 -12.69 -4.02 -32.17
CA GLY A 304 -12.85 -3.84 -30.74
C GLY A 304 -13.58 -2.53 -30.44
N LEU A 305 -14.72 -2.61 -29.76
CA LEU A 305 -15.45 -1.44 -29.23
C LEU A 305 -14.55 -0.52 -28.38
N LEU A 306 -13.48 -1.09 -27.82
CA LEU A 306 -12.43 -0.39 -27.08
C LEU A 306 -11.17 -0.27 -27.93
N THR A 307 -10.60 0.93 -27.93
CA THR A 307 -9.29 1.17 -28.55
C THR A 307 -8.18 0.87 -27.56
N ARG A 308 -6.95 0.63 -28.05
CA ARG A 308 -5.75 0.53 -27.19
C ARG A 308 -5.58 1.75 -26.29
N ARG A 309 -5.99 2.93 -26.76
CA ARG A 309 -5.92 4.19 -25.99
C ARG A 309 -6.83 4.16 -24.77
N ASP A 310 -8.00 3.52 -24.87
CA ASP A 310 -8.96 3.43 -23.75
C ASP A 310 -8.43 2.50 -22.65
N VAL A 311 -7.87 1.35 -23.07
CA VAL A 311 -7.21 0.40 -22.16
C VAL A 311 -5.97 1.04 -21.51
N PHE A 312 -5.16 1.74 -22.30
CA PHE A 312 -3.99 2.44 -21.79
C PHE A 312 -4.35 3.55 -20.78
N ARG A 313 -5.45 4.29 -21.00
CA ARG A 313 -5.96 5.27 -20.02
C ARG A 313 -6.42 4.60 -18.73
N ALA A 314 -7.12 3.47 -18.81
CA ALA A 314 -7.53 2.71 -17.63
C ALA A 314 -6.31 2.21 -16.84
N TRP A 315 -5.33 1.64 -17.54
CA TRP A 315 -4.05 1.23 -16.95
C TRP A 315 -3.30 2.39 -16.31
N LEU A 316 -3.23 3.55 -16.97
CA LEU A 316 -2.56 4.73 -16.42
C LEU A 316 -3.28 5.25 -15.16
N ARG A 317 -4.61 5.25 -15.14
CA ARG A 317 -5.38 5.62 -13.93
C ARG A 317 -5.11 4.66 -12.78
N TRP A 318 -5.07 3.36 -13.06
CA TRP A 318 -4.71 2.34 -12.07
C TRP A 318 -3.30 2.55 -11.51
N LEU A 319 -2.32 2.74 -12.41
CA LEU A 319 -0.91 2.91 -12.06
C LEU A 319 -0.71 4.07 -11.09
N PHE A 320 -1.41 5.20 -11.28
CA PHE A 320 -1.34 6.31 -10.35
C PHE A 320 -2.20 6.09 -9.12
N PHE A 321 -3.50 5.79 -9.27
CA PHE A 321 -4.46 5.99 -8.19
C PHE A 321 -4.91 4.73 -7.44
N SER A 322 -4.28 3.58 -7.69
CA SER A 322 -4.60 2.30 -7.01
C SER A 322 -4.60 2.35 -5.48
N HIS A 323 -3.71 3.14 -4.86
CA HIS A 323 -3.61 3.29 -3.41
C HIS A 323 -4.23 4.59 -2.88
N ALA A 324 -4.95 5.35 -3.72
CA ALA A 324 -5.46 6.66 -3.33
C ALA A 324 -6.46 6.60 -2.16
N CYS A 325 -7.42 5.67 -2.23
CA CYS A 325 -8.41 5.45 -1.18
C CYS A 325 -8.40 3.99 -0.70
N TYR A 326 -7.26 3.58 -0.13
CA TYR A 326 -7.12 2.25 0.45
C TYR A 326 -7.84 2.16 1.80
N ASN A 327 -8.71 1.17 1.98
CA ASN A 327 -9.61 1.08 3.13
C ASN A 327 -9.95 -0.37 3.52
N TRP A 328 -10.47 -0.57 4.73
CA TRP A 328 -10.78 -1.91 5.25
C TRP A 328 -11.95 -2.60 4.55
N GLU A 329 -12.99 -1.84 4.16
CA GLU A 329 -14.20 -2.42 3.60
C GLU A 329 -13.99 -2.99 2.19
N ARG A 330 -13.21 -2.30 1.35
CA ARG A 330 -13.12 -2.60 -0.09
C ARG A 330 -11.71 -2.62 -0.64
N MET A 331 -10.69 -2.39 0.20
CA MET A 331 -9.29 -2.38 -0.21
C MET A 331 -9.06 -1.38 -1.37
N GLN A 332 -8.69 -1.85 -2.56
CA GLN A 332 -8.47 -1.03 -3.77
C GLN A 332 -9.73 -0.91 -4.65
N GLY A 333 -10.89 -1.40 -4.20
CA GLY A 333 -12.14 -1.44 -4.97
C GLY A 333 -12.53 -0.10 -5.60
N LEU A 334 -12.46 0.99 -4.83
CA LEU A 334 -12.76 2.33 -5.35
C LEU A 334 -11.77 2.77 -6.44
N ALA A 335 -10.50 2.42 -6.30
CA ALA A 335 -9.49 2.72 -7.32
C ALA A 335 -9.68 1.86 -8.58
N PHE A 336 -10.12 0.62 -8.42
CA PHE A 336 -10.47 -0.24 -9.54
C PHE A 336 -11.66 0.34 -10.32
N ALA A 337 -12.74 0.72 -9.63
CA ALA A 337 -13.87 1.43 -10.23
C ALA A 337 -13.41 2.68 -10.99
N GLN A 338 -12.58 3.51 -10.36
CA GLN A 338 -12.01 4.71 -10.96
C GLN A 338 -11.19 4.40 -12.22
N SER A 339 -10.40 3.33 -12.23
CA SER A 339 -9.63 2.93 -13.42
C SER A 339 -10.53 2.52 -14.58
N MET A 340 -11.70 1.95 -14.31
CA MET A 340 -12.65 1.48 -15.32
C MET A 340 -13.57 2.57 -15.87
N THR A 341 -13.60 3.75 -15.25
CA THR A 341 -14.46 4.86 -15.70
C THR A 341 -14.33 5.25 -17.18
N PRO A 342 -13.15 5.30 -17.85
CA PRO A 342 -13.08 5.60 -19.28
C PRO A 342 -13.72 4.53 -20.16
N ILE A 343 -13.68 3.28 -19.71
CA ILE A 343 -14.26 2.13 -20.40
C ILE A 343 -15.78 2.15 -20.22
N ILE A 344 -16.25 2.41 -19.01
CA ILE A 344 -17.68 2.50 -18.69
C ILE A 344 -18.35 3.64 -19.48
N GLU A 345 -17.74 4.82 -19.52
CA GLU A 345 -18.22 5.98 -20.28
C GLU A 345 -18.36 5.70 -21.79
N LYS A 346 -17.50 4.83 -22.31
CA LYS A 346 -17.52 4.45 -23.72
C LYS A 346 -18.54 3.38 -24.05
N LEU A 347 -18.65 2.34 -23.22
CA LEU A 347 -19.48 1.16 -23.47
C LEU A 347 -20.96 1.37 -23.11
N TYR A 348 -21.25 2.12 -22.06
CA TYR A 348 -22.60 2.30 -21.54
C TYR A 348 -23.12 3.71 -21.84
N LYS A 349 -24.40 3.82 -22.18
CA LYS A 349 -25.04 5.09 -22.60
C LYS A 349 -26.26 5.47 -21.77
N THR A 350 -26.94 4.49 -21.18
CA THR A 350 -28.06 4.71 -20.26
C THR A 350 -27.54 4.90 -18.84
N LYS A 351 -28.29 5.64 -18.03
CA LYS A 351 -27.94 5.88 -16.63
C LYS A 351 -27.95 4.59 -15.82
N GLU A 352 -28.91 3.72 -16.13
CA GLU A 352 -29.14 2.43 -15.48
C GLU A 352 -27.96 1.49 -15.71
N ASP A 353 -27.49 1.38 -16.96
CA ASP A 353 -26.35 0.51 -17.29
C ASP A 353 -25.04 1.06 -16.72
N ILE A 354 -24.85 2.38 -16.72
CA ILE A 354 -23.70 3.03 -16.09
C ILE A 354 -23.70 2.77 -14.58
N SER A 355 -24.84 2.94 -13.91
CA SER A 355 -24.98 2.69 -12.49
C SER A 355 -24.68 1.23 -12.13
N ALA A 356 -25.27 0.28 -12.86
CA ALA A 356 -25.00 -1.14 -12.68
C ALA A 356 -23.52 -1.49 -12.93
N ALA A 357 -22.90 -0.88 -13.95
CA ALA A 357 -21.49 -1.07 -14.24
C ALA A 357 -20.60 -0.51 -13.12
N LEU A 358 -20.85 0.71 -12.63
CA LEU A 358 -20.09 1.33 -11.54
C LEU A 358 -20.19 0.49 -10.25
N LYS A 359 -21.41 0.10 -9.86
CA LYS A 359 -21.65 -0.74 -8.66
C LYS A 359 -20.89 -2.06 -8.71
N ARG A 360 -20.83 -2.70 -9.89
CA ARG A 360 -20.07 -3.95 -10.08
C ARG A 360 -18.56 -3.77 -9.90
N HIS A 361 -18.01 -2.59 -10.22
CA HIS A 361 -16.57 -2.33 -10.09
C HIS A 361 -16.21 -1.66 -8.76
N LEU A 362 -17.19 -1.20 -7.98
CA LEU A 362 -17.04 -0.66 -6.62
C LEU A 362 -16.98 -1.73 -5.53
N VAL A 363 -17.01 -3.00 -5.89
CA VAL A 363 -16.86 -4.12 -4.95
C VAL A 363 -15.42 -4.20 -4.43
N PHE A 364 -15.20 -5.03 -3.42
CA PHE A 364 -13.87 -5.30 -2.89
C PHE A 364 -12.93 -5.75 -4.00
N PHE A 365 -11.74 -5.15 -4.04
CA PHE A 365 -10.69 -5.54 -4.96
C PHE A 365 -9.34 -5.39 -4.25
N ASN A 366 -8.51 -6.43 -4.28
CA ASN A 366 -7.20 -6.38 -3.63
C ASN A 366 -6.19 -7.21 -4.44
N ILE A 367 -5.14 -6.58 -4.95
CA ILE A 367 -4.06 -7.27 -5.63
C ILE A 367 -2.70 -6.79 -5.12
N PHE A 368 -1.75 -7.72 -5.09
CA PHE A 368 -0.36 -7.40 -4.76
C PHE A 368 0.39 -6.98 -6.04
N TYR A 369 1.14 -5.88 -5.96
CA TYR A 369 2.07 -5.49 -7.02
C TYR A 369 3.23 -6.46 -7.05
N LYS A 370 3.13 -7.50 -7.87
CA LYS A 370 4.28 -8.33 -8.22
C LYS A 370 5.07 -7.58 -9.29
N THR A 371 5.91 -6.64 -8.86
CA THR A 371 7.07 -6.21 -9.65
C THR A 371 8.05 -7.37 -9.69
N THR A 372 7.80 -8.33 -10.57
CA THR A 372 8.85 -9.21 -11.11
C THR A 372 9.61 -8.48 -12.20
#